data_AF-A0A6J4PZM8-F1
#
_entry.id   AF-A0A6J4PZM8-F1
#
_cell.length_a   1.000
_cell.length_b   1.000
_cell.length_c   1.000
_cell.angle_alpha   90.00
_cell.angle_beta   90.00
_cell.angle_gamma   90.00
#
_symmetry.space_group_name_H-M   'P 1'
#
loop_
_entity.id
_entity.type
_entity.pdbx_description
1 polymer ?
#
loop_
_entity_poly.entity_id
_entity_poly.type
_entity_poly.pdbx_seq_one_letter_code
_entity_poly.pdbx_strand_id
1 'polypeptide(L)'
;MLVQTAAGGVCSLAVQFARLAGAGTIAGTAGSVEKRDLVLSLGADHAVDYGREDWTEQVIEATGGKGADVVLESVGGEAGAQAFECLAPLGRLVMFGAASGHPMPPPDLMQLNTQGQTLSGFVGPPTARAAPRLPGKRSPATSETATSGSSDHPSRSQKRRRPIGQSRDARP
;
A
#
# COMPACT_ATOMS: atom_id res chain seq x y z
N MET A 1 11.15 4.28 11.67
CA MET A 1 10.45 4.16 10.38
C MET A 1 9.07 3.57 10.61
N LEU A 2 8.05 4.11 9.94
CA LEU A 2 6.68 3.58 9.92
C LEU A 2 6.35 3.02 8.53
N VAL A 3 5.75 1.84 8.47
CA VAL A 3 5.26 1.23 7.23
C VAL A 3 3.76 0.98 7.34
N GLN A 4 2.95 1.68 6.54
CA GLN A 4 1.52 1.42 6.48
C GLN A 4 1.21 0.13 5.70
N THR A 5 0.19 -0.61 6.14
CA THR A 5 -0.22 -1.90 5.55
C THR A 5 0.94 -2.89 5.46
N ALA A 6 1.75 -2.98 6.52
CA ALA A 6 3.03 -3.69 6.55
C ALA A 6 2.96 -5.18 6.18
N ALA A 7 1.78 -5.82 6.33
CA ALA A 7 1.53 -7.20 5.88
C ALA A 7 1.21 -7.33 4.38
N GLY A 8 1.21 -6.23 3.62
CA GLY A 8 0.93 -6.16 2.19
C GLY A 8 2.12 -6.57 1.32
N GLY A 9 1.89 -6.75 0.01
CA GLY A 9 2.91 -7.27 -0.92
C GLY A 9 4.20 -6.44 -0.98
N VAL A 10 4.10 -5.13 -1.22
CA VAL A 10 5.26 -4.23 -1.28
C VAL A 10 5.78 -3.91 0.12
N CYS A 11 4.88 -3.63 1.05
CA CYS A 11 5.22 -3.18 2.40
C CYS A 11 5.93 -4.25 3.24
N SER A 12 5.61 -5.53 3.04
CA SER A 12 6.30 -6.65 3.71
C SER A 12 7.78 -6.76 3.29
N LEU A 13 8.09 -6.43 2.04
CA LEU A 13 9.48 -6.33 1.57
C LEU A 13 10.16 -5.10 2.13
N ALA A 14 9.45 -3.97 2.24
CA ALA A 14 10.00 -2.75 2.82
C ALA A 14 10.42 -2.93 4.28
N VAL A 15 9.64 -3.68 5.09
CA VAL A 15 10.03 -4.05 6.47
C VAL A 15 11.33 -4.84 6.48
N GLN A 16 11.45 -5.88 5.65
CA GLN A 16 12.65 -6.70 5.56
C GLN A 16 13.87 -5.89 5.11
N PHE A 17 13.71 -5.02 4.11
CA PHE A 17 14.80 -4.15 3.65
C PHE A 17 15.21 -3.13 4.70
N ALA A 18 14.27 -2.54 5.43
CA ALA A 18 14.58 -1.65 6.53
C ALA A 18 15.40 -2.37 7.60
N ARG A 19 15.04 -3.61 7.93
CA ARG A 19 15.80 -4.44 8.88
C ARG A 19 17.21 -4.74 8.38
N LEU A 20 17.35 -5.14 7.11
CA LEU A 20 18.65 -5.41 6.49
C LEU A 20 19.52 -4.14 6.36
N ALA A 21 18.91 -2.98 6.17
CA ALA A 21 19.58 -1.70 6.10
C ALA A 21 20.01 -1.16 7.48
N GLY A 22 19.69 -1.85 8.57
CA GLY A 22 20.04 -1.43 9.93
C GLY A 22 19.21 -0.28 10.45
N ALA A 23 17.95 -0.14 10.02
CA ALA A 23 17.03 0.81 10.61
C ALA A 23 16.88 0.54 12.12
N GLY A 24 16.92 1.61 12.93
CA GLY A 24 16.91 1.51 14.39
C GLY A 24 15.59 0.96 14.95
N THR A 25 14.48 1.62 14.63
CA THR A 25 13.13 1.19 15.01
C THR A 25 12.24 1.09 13.77
N ILE A 26 11.57 -0.05 13.61
CA ILE A 26 10.63 -0.34 12.53
C ILE A 26 9.26 -0.63 13.13
N ALA A 27 8.30 0.26 12.89
CA ALA A 27 6.89 0.07 13.22
C ALA A 27 6.08 -0.23 11.94
N GLY A 28 5.18 -1.20 11.98
CA GLY A 28 4.31 -1.55 10.85
C GLY A 28 2.83 -1.60 11.25
N THR A 29 1.94 -1.07 10.42
CA THR A 29 0.49 -1.14 10.69
C THR A 29 -0.16 -2.36 10.04
N ALA A 30 -1.03 -3.05 10.78
CA ALA A 30 -1.82 -4.18 10.29
C ALA A 30 -3.06 -4.45 11.16
N GLY A 31 -4.21 -4.71 10.53
CA GLY A 31 -5.50 -4.75 11.25
C GLY A 31 -5.94 -6.11 11.83
N SER A 32 -5.17 -7.19 11.66
CA SER A 32 -5.47 -8.48 12.33
C SER A 32 -4.27 -8.96 13.13
N VAL A 33 -4.51 -9.83 14.11
CA VAL A 33 -3.42 -10.42 14.93
C VAL A 33 -2.44 -11.17 14.02
N GLU A 34 -2.93 -12.00 13.12
CA GLU A 34 -2.11 -12.85 12.24
C GLU A 34 -1.25 -11.99 11.29
N LYS A 35 -1.79 -10.87 10.81
CA LYS A 35 -1.04 -9.92 9.99
C LYS A 35 0.03 -9.19 10.80
N ARG A 36 -0.25 -8.87 12.06
CA ARG A 36 0.74 -8.24 12.95
C ARG A 36 1.87 -9.22 13.31
N ASP A 37 1.54 -10.47 13.59
CA ASP A 37 2.54 -11.53 13.82
C ASP A 37 3.44 -11.72 12.59
N LEU A 38 2.86 -11.69 11.39
CA LEU A 38 3.63 -11.69 10.15
C LEU A 38 4.58 -10.49 10.09
N VAL A 39 4.10 -9.28 10.36
CA VAL A 39 4.94 -8.05 10.32
C VAL A 39 6.12 -8.14 11.29
N LEU A 40 5.90 -8.65 12.50
CA LEU A 40 6.98 -8.89 13.47
C LEU A 40 7.97 -9.93 12.96
N SER A 41 7.48 -11.05 12.40
CA SER A 41 8.33 -12.11 11.84
C SER A 41 9.21 -11.64 10.67
N LEU A 42 8.80 -10.58 9.97
CA LEU A 42 9.53 -9.98 8.86
C LEU A 42 10.62 -9.00 9.32
N GLY A 43 10.72 -8.72 10.63
CA GLY A 43 11.77 -7.89 11.21
C GLY A 43 11.32 -6.51 11.67
N ALA A 44 10.01 -6.25 11.78
CA ALA A 44 9.53 -5.07 12.50
C ALA A 44 9.74 -5.24 14.01
N ASP A 45 10.10 -4.17 14.69
CA ASP A 45 10.19 -4.16 16.15
C ASP A 45 8.80 -3.99 16.79
N HIS A 46 7.89 -3.30 16.10
CA HIS A 46 6.51 -3.06 16.56
C HIS A 46 5.50 -3.30 15.43
N ALA A 47 4.35 -3.89 15.78
CA ALA A 47 3.23 -4.05 14.88
C ALA A 47 1.94 -3.51 15.53
N VAL A 48 1.39 -2.43 14.96
CA VAL A 48 0.25 -1.71 15.54
C VAL A 48 -1.04 -2.00 14.76
N ASP A 49 -2.15 -2.06 15.49
CA ASP A 49 -3.48 -2.19 14.91
C ASP A 49 -4.03 -0.81 14.55
N TYR A 50 -4.08 -0.51 13.25
CA TYR A 50 -4.58 0.78 12.75
C TYR A 50 -6.09 0.97 12.97
N GLY A 51 -6.83 -0.06 13.39
CA GLY A 51 -8.24 0.06 13.74
C GLY A 51 -8.47 0.64 15.14
N ARG A 52 -7.41 0.76 15.96
CA ARG A 52 -7.49 1.39 17.27
C ARG A 52 -7.31 2.90 17.16
N GLU A 53 -8.03 3.65 17.97
CA GLU A 53 -7.95 5.12 17.98
C GLU A 53 -6.55 5.63 18.39
N ASP A 54 -5.83 4.87 19.21
CA ASP A 54 -4.53 5.21 19.80
C ASP A 54 -3.32 4.70 18.99
N TRP A 55 -3.52 4.29 17.73
CA TRP A 55 -2.45 3.63 16.97
C TRP A 55 -1.28 4.58 16.66
N THR A 56 -1.56 5.88 16.49
CA THR A 56 -0.55 6.90 16.22
C THR A 56 0.37 7.12 17.42
N GLU A 57 -0.20 7.15 18.62
CA GLU A 57 0.49 7.27 19.89
C GLU A 57 1.42 6.07 20.10
N GLN A 58 0.95 4.86 19.81
CA GLN A 58 1.78 3.64 19.88
C GLN A 58 3.02 3.73 18.96
N VAL A 59 2.91 4.35 17.78
CA VAL A 59 4.05 4.58 16.88
C VAL A 59 5.01 5.62 17.45
N ILE A 60 4.49 6.71 18.01
CA ILE A 60 5.30 7.76 18.64
C ILE A 60 6.05 7.18 19.86
N GLU A 61 5.39 6.39 20.69
CA GLU A 61 6.00 5.70 21.83
C GLU A 61 7.08 4.70 21.38
N ALA A 62 6.81 3.90 20.35
CA ALA A 62 7.78 2.97 19.77
C ALA A 62 9.07 3.68 19.32
N THR A 63 8.97 4.94 18.89
CA THR A 63 10.11 5.77 18.45
C THR A 63 10.73 6.61 19.59
N GLY A 64 10.39 6.31 20.84
CA GLY A 64 10.91 7.04 22.01
C GLY A 64 10.40 8.48 22.09
N GLY A 65 9.18 8.72 21.60
CA GLY A 65 8.54 10.03 21.60
C GLY A 65 8.96 10.97 20.48
N LYS A 66 9.82 10.52 19.55
CA LYS A 66 10.38 11.37 18.49
C LYS A 66 9.54 11.41 17.22
N GLY A 67 8.74 10.38 16.99
CA GLY A 67 8.13 10.12 15.68
C GLY A 67 9.06 9.37 14.74
N ALA A 68 8.56 9.05 13.55
CA ALA A 68 9.29 8.31 12.53
C ALA A 68 10.07 9.25 11.60
N ASP A 69 11.36 8.96 11.39
CA ASP A 69 12.18 9.67 10.39
C ASP A 69 11.70 9.44 8.95
N VAL A 70 11.09 8.28 8.71
CA VAL A 70 10.57 7.87 7.41
C VAL A 70 9.21 7.20 7.60
N VAL A 71 8.23 7.64 6.83
CA VAL A 71 6.90 7.02 6.72
C VAL A 71 6.68 6.56 5.28
N LEU A 72 6.38 5.28 5.12
CA LEU A 72 5.92 4.69 3.85
C LEU A 72 4.40 4.60 3.87
N GLU A 73 3.76 5.44 3.05
CA GLU A 73 2.32 5.67 3.04
C GLU A 73 1.70 5.06 1.76
N SER A 74 0.65 4.26 1.94
CA SER A 74 0.03 3.46 0.87
C SER A 74 -1.50 3.45 0.90
N VAL A 75 -2.12 4.15 1.85
CA VAL A 75 -3.54 4.11 2.17
C VAL A 75 -4.25 5.38 1.73
N GLY A 76 -3.67 6.56 1.96
CA GLY A 76 -4.33 7.84 1.76
C GLY A 76 -5.47 8.09 2.76
N GLY A 77 -6.33 9.07 2.45
CA GLY A 77 -7.43 9.48 3.31
C GLY A 77 -6.97 9.92 4.71
N GLU A 78 -7.83 9.68 5.69
CA GLU A 78 -7.55 10.03 7.09
C GLU A 78 -6.40 9.21 7.69
N ALA A 79 -6.29 7.94 7.34
CA ALA A 79 -5.19 7.09 7.79
C ALA A 79 -3.82 7.61 7.30
N GLY A 80 -3.78 8.18 6.09
CA GLY A 80 -2.61 8.86 5.57
C GLY A 80 -2.28 10.15 6.34
N ALA A 81 -3.28 10.94 6.71
CA ALA A 81 -3.10 12.15 7.54
C ALA A 81 -2.57 11.79 8.94
N GLN A 82 -3.16 10.79 9.59
CA GLN A 82 -2.68 10.24 10.86
C GLN A 82 -1.23 9.72 10.76
N ALA A 83 -0.86 9.08 9.64
CA ALA A 83 0.52 8.66 9.40
C ALA A 83 1.48 9.86 9.21
N PHE A 84 1.00 10.98 8.67
CA PHE A 84 1.77 12.23 8.58
C PHE A 84 2.02 12.83 9.97
N GLU A 85 1.07 12.77 10.89
CA GLU A 85 1.27 13.22 12.28
C GLU A 85 2.28 12.38 13.06
N CYS A 86 2.56 11.15 12.61
CA CYS A 86 3.61 10.31 13.20
C CYS A 86 5.04 10.75 12.82
N LEU A 87 5.20 11.76 11.96
CA LEU A 87 6.49 12.11 11.38
C LEU A 87 7.35 12.91 12.36
N ALA A 88 8.62 12.52 12.50
CA ALA A 88 9.59 13.27 13.30
C ALA A 88 9.93 14.63 12.65
N PRO A 89 10.51 15.58 13.40
CA PRO A 89 11.21 16.71 12.80
C PRO A 89 12.25 16.22 11.78
N LEU A 90 12.37 16.90 10.64
CA LEU A 90 13.19 16.53 9.48
C LEU A 90 12.81 15.19 8.81
N GLY A 91 11.70 14.59 9.23
CA GLY A 91 11.21 13.33 8.70
C GLY A 91 10.64 13.44 7.29
N ARG A 92 10.49 12.29 6.63
CA ARG A 92 10.04 12.19 5.23
C ARG A 92 8.89 11.22 5.10
N LEU A 93 7.80 11.68 4.50
CA LEU A 93 6.69 10.82 4.08
C LEU A 93 6.77 10.58 2.57
N VAL A 94 6.74 9.32 2.18
CA VAL A 94 6.68 8.88 0.78
C VAL A 94 5.34 8.20 0.54
N MET A 95 4.48 8.86 -0.23
CA MET A 95 3.22 8.32 -0.70
C MET A 95 3.43 7.49 -1.96
N PHE A 96 2.99 6.24 -1.98
CA PHE A 96 3.11 5.40 -3.19
C PHE A 96 1.87 4.55 -3.49
N GLY A 97 0.78 4.79 -2.76
CA GLY A 97 -0.50 4.12 -2.96
C GLY A 97 -1.65 4.92 -2.36
N ALA A 98 -2.88 4.46 -2.62
CA ALA A 98 -4.10 5.03 -2.07
C ALA A 98 -5.14 3.93 -1.83
N ALA A 99 -4.81 2.95 -0.98
CA ALA A 99 -5.65 1.77 -0.73
C ALA A 99 -7.06 2.10 -0.21
N SER A 100 -7.24 3.25 0.45
CA SER A 100 -8.56 3.74 0.89
C SER A 100 -9.42 4.25 -0.27
N GLY A 101 -8.81 4.60 -1.42
CA GLY A 101 -9.49 5.29 -2.51
C GLY A 101 -9.78 6.77 -2.24
N HIS A 102 -9.40 7.30 -1.07
CA HIS A 102 -9.60 8.70 -0.70
C HIS A 102 -8.29 9.48 -0.75
N PRO A 103 -8.29 10.73 -1.24
CA PRO A 103 -7.11 11.58 -1.17
C PRO A 103 -6.79 11.89 0.29
N MET A 104 -5.49 11.87 0.62
CA MET A 104 -5.03 12.41 1.90
C MET A 104 -5.34 13.92 1.94
N PRO A 105 -5.93 14.45 3.03
CA PRO A 105 -6.01 15.88 3.24
C PRO A 105 -4.63 16.54 3.12
N PRO A 106 -4.52 17.76 2.56
CA PRO A 106 -3.25 18.48 2.52
C PRO A 106 -2.73 18.71 3.95
N PRO A 107 -1.44 18.45 4.22
CA PRO A 107 -0.85 18.76 5.52
C PRO A 107 -0.77 20.27 5.73
N ASP A 108 -0.61 20.69 6.99
CA ASP A 108 -0.30 22.09 7.31
C ASP A 108 1.10 22.46 6.76
N LEU A 109 1.15 23.43 5.85
CA LEU A 109 2.38 23.89 5.24
C LEU A 109 3.29 24.60 6.25
N MET A 110 2.73 25.22 7.30
CA MET A 110 3.52 25.83 8.37
C MET A 110 4.20 24.76 9.22
N GLN A 111 3.52 23.64 9.52
CA GLN A 111 4.12 22.47 10.17
C GLN A 111 5.26 21.91 9.31
N LEU A 112 5.03 21.69 8.01
CA LEU A 112 6.08 21.22 7.08
C LEU A 112 7.33 22.10 7.14
N ASN A 113 7.15 23.43 7.10
CA ASN A 113 8.25 24.39 7.14
C ASN A 113 8.97 24.42 8.50
N THR A 114 8.23 24.52 9.60
CA THR A 114 8.80 24.66 10.95
C THR A 114 9.45 23.37 11.45
N GLN A 115 8.94 22.21 11.05
CA GLN A 115 9.51 20.91 11.36
C GLN A 115 10.55 20.46 10.34
N GLY A 116 10.73 21.19 9.23
CA GLY A 116 11.66 20.84 8.13
C GLY A 116 11.34 19.49 7.49
N GLN A 117 10.07 19.11 7.44
CA GLN A 117 9.61 17.81 6.94
C GLN A 117 9.46 17.79 5.41
N THR A 118 9.48 16.59 4.82
CA THR A 118 9.26 16.41 3.38
C THR A 118 8.08 15.48 3.11
N LEU A 119 7.18 15.90 2.22
CA LEU A 119 6.13 15.07 1.63
C LEU A 119 6.42 14.85 0.15
N SER A 120 6.49 13.60 -0.29
CA SER A 120 6.77 13.25 -1.69
C SER A 120 5.88 12.11 -2.17
N GLY A 121 5.63 12.05 -3.48
CA GLY A 121 4.84 11.01 -4.12
C GLY A 121 5.65 10.19 -5.11
N PHE A 122 5.41 8.88 -5.14
CA PHE A 122 5.92 7.96 -6.15
C PHE A 122 4.80 7.02 -6.60
N VAL A 123 4.25 7.29 -7.77
CA VAL A 123 3.54 6.27 -8.54
C VAL A 123 4.37 6.01 -9.79
N GLY A 124 4.39 4.77 -10.29
CA GLY A 124 5.10 4.44 -11.53
C GLY A 124 4.73 5.40 -12.68
N PRO A 125 5.46 5.36 -13.81
CA PRO A 125 5.17 6.25 -14.94
C PRO A 125 3.67 6.26 -15.20
N PRO A 126 3.03 7.42 -15.47
CA PRO A 126 1.60 7.50 -15.68
C PRO A 126 1.19 6.69 -16.92
N THR A 127 1.08 5.37 -16.77
CA THR A 127 0.72 4.39 -17.79
C THR A 127 -0.79 4.36 -17.93
N ALA A 128 -1.39 5.54 -18.12
CA ALA A 128 -2.80 5.71 -18.43
C ALA A 128 -3.12 7.11 -18.96
N ARG A 129 -2.16 7.89 -19.47
CA ARG A 129 -2.55 8.83 -20.53
C ARG A 129 -2.84 7.94 -21.73
N ALA A 130 -4.11 7.57 -21.90
CA ALA A 130 -4.59 6.98 -23.13
C ALA A 130 -3.94 7.79 -24.25
N ALA A 131 -3.05 7.15 -25.01
CA ALA A 131 -2.47 7.79 -26.18
C ALA A 131 -3.65 8.40 -26.95
N PRO A 132 -3.58 9.67 -27.40
CA PRO A 132 -4.66 10.24 -28.20
C PRO A 132 -5.00 9.21 -29.26
N ARG A 133 -6.26 8.74 -29.28
CA ARG A 133 -6.70 7.80 -30.32
C ARG A 133 -6.47 8.54 -31.63
N LEU A 134 -5.38 8.20 -32.33
CA LEU A 134 -5.11 8.74 -33.65
C LEU A 134 -6.29 8.32 -34.53
N PRO A 135 -7.05 9.27 -35.11
CA PRO A 135 -8.10 8.93 -36.04
C PRO A 135 -7.45 8.21 -37.23
N GLY A 136 -7.75 6.92 -37.42
CA GLY A 136 -7.36 6.20 -38.63
C GLY A 136 -6.80 4.78 -38.46
N LYS A 137 -6.49 4.29 -37.26
CA LYS A 137 -6.04 2.88 -37.12
C LYS A 137 -7.19 1.97 -36.70
N ARG A 138 -7.88 1.40 -37.71
CA ARG A 138 -8.75 0.23 -37.52
C ARG A 138 -7.88 -0.97 -37.11
N SER A 139 -8.26 -1.64 -36.03
CA SER A 139 -7.69 -2.94 -35.64
C SER A 139 -8.00 -3.97 -36.75
N PRO A 140 -7.04 -4.81 -37.18
CA PRO A 140 -7.37 -5.88 -38.11
C PRO A 140 -8.27 -6.90 -37.40
N ALA A 141 -9.36 -7.24 -38.08
CA ALA A 141 -10.29 -8.27 -37.68
C ALA A 141 -9.55 -9.60 -37.51
N THR A 142 -9.76 -10.26 -36.37
CA THR A 142 -9.40 -11.67 -36.19
C THR A 142 -10.40 -12.51 -36.98
N SER A 143 -9.96 -13.05 -38.11
CA SER A 143 -10.68 -14.08 -38.85
C SER A 143 -10.55 -15.42 -38.14
N GLU A 144 -11.70 -16.03 -37.87
CA GLU A 144 -11.83 -17.44 -37.51
C GLU A 144 -11.25 -18.33 -38.63
N THR A 145 -10.54 -19.39 -38.24
CA THR A 145 -10.46 -20.72 -38.88
C THR A 145 -9.58 -21.60 -37.98
N ALA A 146 -10.19 -22.48 -37.20
CA ALA A 146 -10.42 -23.90 -37.51
C ALA A 146 -9.31 -24.82 -36.97
N THR A 147 -9.64 -25.67 -36.00
CA THR A 147 -9.62 -27.15 -36.16
C THR A 147 -10.01 -27.86 -34.87
N SER A 148 -10.86 -28.87 -35.06
CA SER A 148 -11.46 -29.79 -34.10
C SER A 148 -10.58 -31.03 -33.84
N GLY A 149 -10.72 -31.61 -32.63
CA GLY A 149 -10.42 -33.03 -32.30
C GLY A 149 -9.02 -33.29 -31.71
N SER A 150 -8.83 -33.44 -30.40
CA SER A 150 -9.13 -34.58 -29.49
C SER A 150 -7.94 -35.53 -29.28
N SER A 151 -7.41 -35.58 -28.05
CA SER A 151 -6.91 -36.81 -27.38
C SER A 151 -6.59 -36.56 -25.89
N ASP A 152 -7.42 -37.17 -25.04
CA ASP A 152 -7.16 -37.93 -23.79
C ASP A 152 -6.17 -37.49 -22.67
N HIS A 153 -6.80 -37.09 -21.55
CA HIS A 153 -6.63 -37.56 -20.14
C HIS A 153 -5.46 -37.04 -19.24
N PRO A 154 -5.57 -37.08 -17.88
CA PRO A 154 -5.68 -35.86 -17.03
C PRO A 154 -4.66 -35.80 -15.86
N SER A 155 -4.40 -34.62 -15.26
CA SER A 155 -4.11 -34.54 -13.81
C SER A 155 -4.18 -33.13 -13.19
N ARG A 156 -4.79 -33.12 -11.98
CA ARG A 156 -4.56 -32.28 -10.79
C ARG A 156 -4.76 -30.75 -10.82
N SER A 157 -5.94 -30.38 -10.31
CA SER A 157 -6.22 -29.29 -9.33
C SER A 157 -5.62 -27.91 -9.61
N GLN A 158 -6.21 -27.20 -10.59
CA GLN A 158 -6.15 -25.74 -10.65
C GLN A 158 -7.00 -25.11 -9.53
N LYS A 159 -6.35 -24.30 -8.68
CA LYS A 159 -7.02 -23.37 -7.75
C LYS A 159 -8.05 -22.55 -8.53
N ARG A 160 -9.32 -22.64 -8.13
CA ARG A 160 -10.44 -21.87 -8.71
C ARG A 160 -10.14 -20.37 -8.63
N ARG A 161 -9.81 -19.75 -9.77
CA ARG A 161 -9.88 -18.30 -9.94
C ARG A 161 -11.36 -17.89 -9.90
N ARG A 162 -11.74 -16.99 -9.00
CA ARG A 162 -13.08 -16.40 -8.99
C ARG A 162 -13.18 -15.34 -10.09
N PRO A 163 -14.21 -15.35 -10.96
CA PRO A 163 -14.42 -14.30 -11.96
C PRO A 163 -14.85 -12.99 -11.30
N ILE A 164 -14.34 -11.88 -11.82
CA ILE A 164 -14.75 -10.52 -11.45
C ILE A 164 -16.11 -10.25 -12.11
N GLY A 165 -17.11 -9.91 -11.28
CA GLY A 165 -18.42 -9.44 -11.75
C GLY A 165 -19.62 -10.22 -11.23
N GLN A 166 -19.95 -10.08 -9.93
CA GLN A 166 -21.32 -10.21 -9.43
C GLN A 166 -21.50 -9.23 -8.26
N SER A 167 -21.90 -8.00 -8.59
CA SER A 167 -22.63 -7.13 -7.66
C SER A 167 -24.05 -7.67 -7.50
N ARG A 168 -24.53 -7.80 -6.26
CA ARG A 168 -25.96 -7.90 -5.99
C ARG A 168 -26.37 -6.71 -5.14
N ASP A 169 -27.25 -5.91 -5.73
CA ASP A 169 -28.05 -4.89 -5.08
C ASP A 169 -28.95 -5.47 -3.98
N ALA A 170 -29.07 -4.66 -2.92
CA ALA A 170 -30.23 -4.33 -2.11
C ALA A 170 -31.21 -5.43 -1.63
N ARG A 171 -31.43 -5.46 -0.30
CA ARG A 171 -32.68 -5.08 0.43
C ARG A 171 -32.78 -5.78 1.80
N PRO A 172 -33.70 -5.36 2.69
CA PRO A 172 -34.58 -4.18 2.65
C PRO A 172 -34.16 -3.06 3.60
#